data_AF-A0A090BHK3-F1
#
_entry.id   AF-A0A090BHK3-F1
#
_cell.length_a   1.000
_cell.length_b   1.000
_cell.length_c   1.000
_cell.angle_alpha   90.00
_cell.angle_beta   90.00
_cell.angle_gamma   90.00
#
_symmetry.space_group_name_H-M   'P 1'
#
loop_
_entity.id
_entity.type
_entity.pdbx_description
1 polymer ?
#
loop_
_entity_poly.entity_id
_entity_poly.type
_entity_poly.pdbx_seq_one_letter_code
_entity_poly.pdbx_strand_id
1 'polypeptide(L)'
;MWRRIWHILATLCKTRLWADRNDAVYQAATTDSTSTMTSFWTAYIRQLRSIAIREHQKMSSAIHGAMLFACIELLEHKPCGSPGVLEEVPGLPPEPPALSAWLPLYQRSCT
;
A
#
# COMPACT_ATOMS: atom_id res chain seq x y z
N MET A 1 4.25 -17.40 6.57
CA MET A 1 4.27 -15.94 6.84
C MET A 1 3.74 -15.15 5.65
N TRP A 2 4.38 -15.22 4.48
CA TRP A 2 4.06 -14.38 3.32
C TRP A 2 2.60 -14.45 2.85
N ARG A 3 2.00 -15.64 2.75
CA ARG A 3 0.57 -15.77 2.36
C ARG A 3 -0.37 -14.98 3.28
N ARG A 4 -0.09 -14.93 4.59
CA ARG A 4 -0.90 -14.18 5.55
C ARG A 4 -0.74 -12.68 5.36
N ILE A 5 0.49 -12.21 5.18
CA ILE A 5 0.77 -10.81 4.87
C ILE A 5 0.02 -10.41 3.59
N TRP A 6 0.25 -11.13 2.48
CA TRP A 6 -0.46 -10.88 1.22
C TRP A 6 -1.99 -10.87 1.36
N HIS A 7 -2.56 -11.79 2.12
CA HIS A 7 -4.00 -11.84 2.34
C HIS A 7 -4.50 -10.60 3.12
N ILE A 8 -3.80 -10.20 4.18
CA ILE A 8 -4.14 -8.99 4.96
C ILE A 8 -4.05 -7.75 4.07
N LEU A 9 -3.00 -7.63 3.27
CA LEU A 9 -2.79 -6.50 2.36
C LEU A 9 -3.86 -6.42 1.26
N ALA A 10 -4.18 -7.56 0.66
CA ALA A 10 -5.23 -7.63 -0.35
C ALA A 10 -6.61 -7.27 0.24
N THR A 11 -6.91 -7.70 1.47
CA THR A 11 -8.15 -7.34 2.16
C THR A 11 -8.20 -5.84 2.48
N LEU A 12 -7.12 -5.24 2.99
CA LEU A 12 -7.05 -3.78 3.22
C LEU A 12 -7.29 -2.99 1.93
N CYS A 13 -6.66 -3.41 0.82
CA CYS A 13 -6.82 -2.77 -0.48
C CYS A 13 -8.27 -2.85 -0.96
N LYS A 14 -8.89 -4.04 -0.92
CA LYS A 14 -10.29 -4.23 -1.30
C LYS A 14 -11.25 -3.41 -0.44
N THR A 15 -11.08 -3.41 0.88
CA THR A 15 -11.94 -2.66 1.80
C THR A 15 -11.82 -1.15 1.55
N ARG A 16 -10.61 -0.64 1.30
CA ARG A 16 -10.41 0.78 1.03
C ARG A 16 -11.00 1.19 -0.32
N LEU A 17 -10.75 0.44 -1.38
CA LEU A 17 -11.34 0.68 -2.70
C LEU A 17 -12.88 0.67 -2.65
N TRP A 18 -13.46 -0.21 -1.83
CA TRP A 18 -14.91 -0.25 -1.64
C TRP A 18 -15.44 0.95 -0.86
N ALA A 19 -14.72 1.42 0.16
CA ALA A 19 -15.08 2.65 0.88
C ALA A 19 -15.00 3.88 -0.04
N ASP A 20 -13.91 4.03 -0.79
CA ASP A 20 -13.73 5.13 -1.75
C ASP A 20 -14.82 5.10 -2.84
N ARG A 21 -15.21 3.91 -3.29
CA ARG A 21 -16.35 3.73 -4.22
C ARG A 21 -17.65 4.24 -3.62
N ASN A 22 -17.96 3.86 -2.39
CA ASN A 22 -19.18 4.30 -1.73
C ASN A 22 -19.19 5.80 -1.51
N ASP A 23 -18.05 6.40 -1.12
CA ASP A 23 -17.94 7.85 -0.94
C ASP A 23 -18.16 8.59 -2.27
N ALA A 24 -17.60 8.08 -3.37
CA ALA A 24 -17.78 8.64 -4.71
C ALA A 24 -19.24 8.53 -5.19
N VAL A 25 -19.92 7.41 -4.95
CA VAL A 25 -21.30 7.16 -5.43
C VAL A 25 -22.34 7.87 -4.56
N TYR A 26 -22.19 7.85 -3.24
CA TYR A 26 -23.24 8.29 -2.31
C TYR A 26 -23.03 9.68 -1.72
N GLN A 27 -21.79 10.16 -1.61
CA GLN A 27 -21.52 11.46 -0.99
C GLN A 27 -21.12 12.56 -1.98
N ALA A 28 -21.02 12.24 -3.29
CA ALA A 28 -20.43 13.13 -4.30
C ALA A 28 -19.08 13.73 -3.84
N ALA A 29 -18.39 13.03 -2.93
CA ALA A 29 -17.16 13.49 -2.36
C ALA A 29 -16.06 13.32 -3.42
N THR A 30 -15.43 14.43 -3.79
CA THR A 30 -14.24 14.38 -4.64
C THR A 30 -13.16 13.65 -3.87
N THR A 31 -12.97 12.37 -4.18
CA THR A 31 -11.98 11.53 -3.50
C THR A 31 -10.60 12.01 -3.93
N ASP A 32 -9.92 12.78 -3.08
CA ASP A 32 -8.52 13.14 -3.30
C ASP A 32 -7.68 11.85 -3.22
N SER A 33 -7.08 11.51 -4.36
CA SER A 33 -6.23 10.33 -4.50
C SER A 33 -5.04 10.38 -3.53
N THR A 34 -4.57 11.58 -3.20
CA THR A 34 -3.45 11.79 -2.27
C THR A 34 -3.84 11.45 -0.84
N SER A 35 -4.96 12.00 -0.36
CA SER A 35 -5.54 11.68 0.95
C SER A 35 -5.86 10.19 1.10
N THR A 36 -6.45 9.61 0.05
CA THR A 36 -6.79 8.19 0.00
C THR A 36 -5.55 7.31 0.12
N MET A 37 -4.52 7.58 -0.70
CA MET A 37 -3.26 6.85 -0.69
C MET A 37 -2.54 6.98 0.65
N THR A 38 -2.57 8.17 1.26
CA THR A 38 -1.99 8.41 2.58
C THR A 38 -2.70 7.58 3.65
N SER A 39 -4.03 7.58 3.67
CA SER A 39 -4.82 6.79 4.64
C SER A 39 -4.58 5.27 4.48
N PHE A 40 -4.51 4.79 3.24
CA PHE A 40 -4.18 3.41 2.93
C PHE A 40 -2.79 3.06 3.42
N TRP A 41 -1.79 3.89 3.12
CA TRP A 41 -0.40 3.68 3.52
C TRP A 41 -0.25 3.62 5.04
N THR A 42 -0.89 4.53 5.77
CA THR A 42 -0.88 4.52 7.25
C THR A 42 -1.50 3.23 7.81
N ALA A 43 -2.63 2.79 7.27
CA ALA A 43 -3.28 1.56 7.71
C ALA A 43 -2.43 0.32 7.38
N TYR A 44 -1.84 0.30 6.18
CA TYR A 44 -0.93 -0.73 5.69
C TYR A 44 0.27 -0.92 6.64
N ILE A 45 0.99 0.17 6.91
CA ILE A 45 2.17 0.18 7.78
C ILE A 45 1.81 -0.30 9.19
N ARG A 46 0.70 0.19 9.75
CA ARG A 46 0.23 -0.21 11.08
C ARG A 46 -0.03 -1.71 11.18
N GLN A 47 -0.63 -2.31 10.16
CA GLN A 47 -0.91 -3.75 10.12
C GLN A 47 0.37 -4.58 9.97
N LEU A 48 1.34 -4.13 9.19
CA LEU A 48 2.64 -4.81 9.11
C LEU A 48 3.39 -4.78 10.45
N ARG A 49 3.39 -3.64 11.15
CA ARG A 49 4.00 -3.53 12.48
C ARG A 49 3.37 -4.49 13.49
N SER A 50 2.04 -4.63 13.49
CA SER A 50 1.37 -5.57 14.41
C SER A 50 1.78 -7.02 14.16
N ILE A 51 1.97 -7.40 12.89
CA ILE A 51 2.49 -8.73 12.51
C ILE A 51 3.94 -8.88 12.98
N ALA A 52 4.79 -7.87 12.75
CA ALA A 52 6.19 -7.89 13.16
C ALA A 52 6.34 -8.05 14.67
N ILE A 53 5.58 -7.29 15.47
CA ILE A 53 5.55 -7.41 16.94
C ILE A 53 5.17 -8.83 17.36
N ARG A 54 4.06 -9.35 16.80
CA ARG A 54 3.54 -10.67 17.18
C ARG A 54 4.53 -11.79 16.85
N GLU A 55 5.27 -11.66 15.76
CA GLU A 55 6.25 -12.66 15.34
C GLU A 55 7.57 -12.51 16.09
N HIS A 56 7.95 -11.28 16.43
CA HIS A 56 9.09 -11.01 17.28
C HIS A 56 8.92 -11.60 18.69
N GLN A 57 7.71 -11.54 19.24
CA GLN A 57 7.38 -12.06 20.57
C GLN A 57 7.35 -13.59 20.64
N LYS A 58 7.36 -14.30 19.51
CA LYS A 58 7.41 -15.77 19.50
C LYS A 58 8.85 -16.24 19.47
N MET A 59 9.27 -17.01 20.48
CA MET A 59 10.64 -17.56 20.55
C MET A 59 11.07 -18.30 19.27
N SER A 60 10.16 -19.01 18.60
CA SER A 60 10.44 -19.75 17.37
C SER A 60 10.55 -18.90 16.11
N SER A 61 10.10 -17.63 16.13
CA SER A 61 10.11 -16.74 14.95
C SER A 61 10.61 -15.33 15.24
N ALA A 62 11.27 -15.10 16.38
CA ALA A 62 11.77 -13.80 16.80
C ALA A 62 12.64 -13.10 15.74
N ILE A 63 13.56 -13.85 15.12
CA ILE A 63 14.43 -13.37 14.03
C ILE A 63 13.60 -12.88 12.83
N HIS A 64 12.54 -13.61 12.46
CA HIS A 64 11.66 -13.19 11.37
C HIS A 64 10.87 -11.92 11.72
N GLY A 65 10.48 -11.76 12.99
CA GLY A 65 9.86 -10.53 13.49
C GLY A 65 10.80 -9.33 13.41
N ALA A 66 12.05 -9.48 13.84
CA ALA A 66 13.08 -8.44 13.78
C ALA A 66 13.41 -8.05 12.33
N MET A 67 13.53 -9.04 11.44
CA MET A 67 13.75 -8.80 10.01
C MET A 67 12.58 -8.06 9.38
N LEU A 68 11.35 -8.44 9.72
CA LEU A 68 10.15 -7.75 9.23
C LEU A 68 10.10 -6.30 9.73
N PHE A 69 10.50 -6.04 10.97
CA PHE A 69 10.64 -4.69 11.50
C PHE A 69 11.62 -3.84 10.67
N ALA A 70 12.83 -4.35 10.41
CA ALA A 70 13.82 -3.65 9.60
C ALA A 70 13.30 -3.36 8.18
N CYS A 71 12.58 -4.32 7.57
CA CYS A 71 11.94 -4.11 6.26
C CYS A 71 10.85 -3.04 6.31
N ILE A 72 10.06 -2.97 7.39
CA ILE A 72 9.02 -1.93 7.55
C ILE A 72 9.66 -0.55 7.75
N GLU A 73 10.74 -0.43 8.52
CA GLU A 73 11.47 0.84 8.69
C GLU A 73 12.03 1.35 7.36
N LEU A 74 12.62 0.45 6.55
CA LEU A 74 13.05 0.75 5.19
C LEU A 74 11.91 1.14 4.26
N LEU A 75 10.72 0.59 4.46
CA LEU A 75 9.54 0.89 3.65
C LEU A 75 8.90 2.22 4.04
N GLU A 76 8.86 2.54 5.34
CA GLU A 76 8.38 3.81 5.89
C GLU A 76 9.30 4.98 5.56
N HIS A 77 10.60 4.72 5.51
CA HIS A 77 11.51 5.59 4.79
C HIS A 77 11.11 5.52 3.32
N LYS A 78 10.20 6.43 2.93
CA LYS A 78 9.94 6.81 1.54
C LYS A 78 11.25 6.64 0.78
N PRO A 79 11.30 5.95 -0.38
CA PRO A 79 12.53 5.94 -1.17
C PRO A 79 12.84 7.40 -1.47
N CYS A 80 13.73 7.99 -0.67
CA CYS A 80 14.26 9.34 -0.85
C CYS A 80 15.31 9.25 -1.95
N GLY A 81 14.90 8.71 -3.08
CA GLY A 81 15.28 9.31 -4.33
C GLY A 81 14.10 10.17 -4.73
N SER A 82 14.36 11.39 -5.17
CA SER A 82 13.72 11.78 -6.44
C SER A 82 13.77 10.57 -7.40
N PRO A 83 12.93 10.48 -8.43
CA PRO A 83 13.38 9.82 -9.64
C PRO A 83 14.63 10.60 -10.09
N GLY A 84 15.78 10.31 -9.48
CA GLY A 84 17.08 10.64 -10.00
C GLY A 84 17.11 9.80 -11.24
N VAL A 85 16.72 10.44 -12.34
CA VAL A 85 16.94 10.05 -13.73
C VAL A 85 17.42 8.61 -13.74
N LEU A 86 16.47 7.67 -13.62
CA LEU A 86 16.72 6.31 -14.07
C LEU A 86 16.99 6.55 -15.54
N GLU A 87 18.27 6.55 -15.88
CA GLU A 87 18.80 6.62 -17.22
C GLU A 87 17.83 5.82 -18.10
N GLU A 88 17.10 6.55 -18.96
CA GLU A 88 16.05 5.99 -19.78
C GLU A 88 16.64 4.81 -20.54
N VAL A 89 16.31 3.59 -20.13
CA VAL A 89 16.46 2.44 -21.00
C VAL A 89 15.44 2.66 -22.12
N PRO A 90 15.86 2.91 -23.39
CA PRO A 90 14.92 3.24 -24.44
C PRO A 90 14.04 2.03 -24.72
N GLY A 91 12.76 2.09 -24.36
CA GLY A 91 11.75 1.12 -24.81
C GLY A 91 10.75 0.59 -23.79
N LEU A 92 10.79 0.98 -22.51
CA LEU A 92 9.77 0.54 -21.54
C LEU A 92 8.89 1.72 -21.10
N PRO A 93 7.55 1.67 -21.28
CA PRO A 93 6.69 2.74 -20.80
C PRO A 93 6.75 2.81 -19.27
N PRO A 94 6.73 4.02 -18.67
CA PRO A 94 6.77 4.17 -17.23
C PRO A 94 5.49 3.58 -16.64
N GLU A 95 5.59 2.49 -15.89
CA GLU A 95 4.46 1.99 -15.10
C GLU A 95 4.20 2.97 -13.95
N PRO A 96 3.05 3.69 -13.94
CA PRO A 96 2.61 4.36 -12.72
C PRO A 96 2.34 3.31 -11.63
N PRO A 97 2.55 3.63 -10.33
CA PRO A 97 2.24 2.70 -9.25
C PRO A 97 0.78 2.26 -9.39
N ALA A 98 0.56 0.96 -9.57
CA ALA A 98 -0.69 0.41 -10.08
C ALA A 98 -1.96 0.99 -9.42
N LEU A 99 -1.94 1.31 -8.13
CA LEU A 99 -3.11 1.90 -7.46
C LEU A 99 -3.54 3.27 -7.99
N SER A 100 -2.61 4.19 -8.32
CA SER A 100 -2.97 5.53 -8.80
C SER A 100 -3.49 5.53 -10.24
N ALA A 101 -3.09 4.54 -11.04
CA ALA A 101 -3.62 4.33 -12.40
C ALA A 101 -4.97 3.60 -12.43
N TRP A 102 -5.22 2.74 -11.43
CA TRP A 102 -6.46 1.96 -11.35
C TRP A 102 -7.61 2.74 -10.72
N LEU A 103 -7.33 3.69 -9.81
CA LEU A 103 -8.36 4.49 -9.14
C LEU A 103 -9.24 5.26 -10.14
N PRO A 104 -8.70 5.99 -11.14
CA PRO A 104 -9.51 6.74 -12.11
C PRO A 104 -10.29 5.81 -13.05
N LEU A 105 -9.72 4.66 -13.44
CA LEU A 105 -10.39 3.66 -14.27
C LEU A 105 -11.58 3.04 -13.53
N TYR A 106 -11.39 2.71 -12.25
CA TYR A 106 -12.44 2.17 -11.40
C TYR A 106 -13.55 3.19 -11.12
N GLN A 107 -13.20 4.45 -10.86
CA GLN A 107 -14.17 5.54 -10.68
C GLN A 107 -14.99 5.81 -11.95
N ARG A 108 -14.38 5.78 -13.14
CA ARG A 108 -15.10 5.95 -14.42
C ARG A 108 -16.04 4.80 -14.75
N SER A 109 -15.82 3.61 -14.22
CA SER A 109 -16.79 2.51 -14.36
C SER A 109 -18.10 2.70 -13.58
N CYS A 110 -18.25 3.84 -12.87
CA CYS A 110 -19.45 4.20 -12.11
C CYS A 110 -20.40 5.16 -12.87
N THR A 111 -20.08 5.54 -14.11
CA THR A 111 -20.99 6.21 -15.07
C THR A 111 -21.43 5.24 -16.14
#